data_AF-A0A936SEY9-F1
#
_entry.id   AF-A0A936SEY9-F1
#
_cell.length_a   1.000
_cell.length_b   1.000
_cell.length_c   1.000
_cell.angle_alpha   90.00
_cell.angle_beta   90.00
_cell.angle_gamma   90.00
#
_symmetry.space_group_name_H-M   'P 1'
#
loop_
_entity.id
_entity.type
_entity.pdbx_description
1 polymer ?
#
loop_
_entity_poly.entity_id
_entity_poly.type
_entity_poly.pdbx_seq_one_letter_code
_entity_poly.pdbx_strand_id
1 'polypeptide(L)'
;MPESTQAAVVVAPQFETSVLKVLLSLLRHPFQSLILRWNWKAAVLSALLRAPIFFFTYVFKKDGLRLAIGAALTQSFFRLIFGGVNGSIIQSFSRVEPPWHAVLTVPLVLAAFSHVVEYFVQTAYDQQTGVNGKGKAISISVLVSAI
;
A
#
# COMPACT_ATOMS: atom_id res chain seq x y z
N MET A 1 -60.88 -11.23 14.89
CA MET A 1 -59.51 -11.76 14.72
C MET A 1 -58.60 -10.57 14.48
N PRO A 2 -57.71 -10.19 15.40
CA PRO A 2 -56.79 -9.08 15.16
C PRO A 2 -55.59 -9.60 14.35
N GLU A 3 -55.30 -8.92 13.24
CA GLU A 3 -54.06 -9.09 12.48
C GLU A 3 -52.86 -8.75 13.37
N SER A 4 -52.07 -9.76 13.71
CA SER A 4 -50.76 -9.56 14.31
C SER A 4 -49.81 -9.04 13.23
N THR A 5 -49.70 -7.71 13.11
CA THR A 5 -48.62 -7.06 12.36
C THR A 5 -47.29 -7.49 12.98
N GLN A 6 -46.63 -8.47 12.37
CA GLN A 6 -45.25 -8.82 12.68
C GLN A 6 -44.41 -7.57 12.40
N ALA A 7 -43.96 -6.90 13.45
CA ALA A 7 -42.96 -5.85 13.34
C ALA A 7 -41.74 -6.47 12.67
N ALA A 8 -41.49 -6.09 11.42
CA ALA A 8 -40.32 -6.49 10.67
C ALA A 8 -39.09 -6.06 11.48
N VAL A 9 -38.44 -7.03 12.13
CA VAL A 9 -37.15 -6.82 12.77
C VAL A 9 -36.21 -6.43 11.64
N VAL A 10 -35.86 -5.15 11.55
CA VAL A 10 -34.84 -4.66 10.64
C VAL A 10 -33.51 -5.19 11.17
N VAL A 11 -33.16 -6.42 10.77
CA VAL A 11 -31.85 -7.00 11.02
C VAL A 11 -30.87 -6.21 10.16
N ALA A 12 -30.15 -5.27 10.78
CA ALA A 12 -29.03 -4.62 10.12
C ALA A 12 -28.08 -5.71 9.60
N PRO A 13 -27.59 -5.63 8.35
CA PRO A 13 -26.73 -6.65 7.78
C PRO A 13 -25.48 -6.80 8.65
N GLN A 14 -25.33 -7.97 9.28
CA GLN A 14 -24.14 -8.31 10.05
C GLN A 14 -23.05 -8.73 9.06
N PHE A 15 -22.17 -7.79 8.70
CA PHE A 15 -21.05 -8.08 7.82
C PHE A 15 -20.05 -9.03 8.52
N GLU A 16 -19.78 -10.19 7.91
CA GLU A 16 -18.86 -11.18 8.46
C GLU A 16 -17.45 -10.59 8.66
N THR A 17 -16.99 -9.80 7.68
CA THR A 17 -15.66 -9.16 7.67
C THR A 17 -15.76 -7.66 7.43
N SER A 18 -15.50 -6.87 8.47
CA SER A 18 -15.51 -5.41 8.40
C SER A 18 -14.09 -4.82 8.26
N VAL A 19 -14.01 -3.59 7.73
CA VAL A 19 -12.75 -2.82 7.61
C VAL A 19 -11.95 -2.81 8.91
N LEU A 20 -12.62 -2.50 10.03
CA LEU A 20 -11.95 -2.36 11.33
C LEU A 20 -11.26 -3.67 11.75
N LYS A 21 -11.92 -4.82 11.54
CA LYS A 21 -11.34 -6.13 11.83
C LYS A 21 -10.08 -6.38 10.99
N VAL A 22 -10.11 -6.03 9.70
CA VAL A 22 -8.96 -6.19 8.79
C VAL A 22 -7.82 -5.24 9.19
N LEU A 23 -8.12 -3.97 9.48
CA LEU A 23 -7.14 -2.99 9.97
C LEU A 23 -6.47 -3.44 11.26
N LEU A 24 -7.26 -3.87 12.25
CA LEU A 24 -6.74 -4.37 13.52
C LEU A 24 -5.89 -5.62 13.31
N SER A 25 -6.28 -6.53 12.41
CA SER A 25 -5.48 -7.71 12.08
C SER A 25 -4.13 -7.34 11.45
N LEU A 26 -4.11 -6.38 10.52
CA LEU A 26 -2.89 -5.87 9.90
C LEU A 26 -1.96 -5.19 10.92
N LEU A 27 -2.51 -4.39 11.84
CA LEU A 27 -1.76 -3.69 12.88
C LEU A 27 -1.25 -4.63 13.98
N ARG A 28 -2.02 -5.67 14.32
CA ARG A 28 -1.66 -6.62 15.39
C ARG A 28 -0.66 -7.68 14.92
N HIS A 29 -0.70 -8.04 13.63
CA HIS A 29 0.18 -9.05 13.04
C HIS A 29 0.84 -8.56 11.73
N PRO A 30 1.60 -7.45 11.75
CA PRO A 30 2.14 -6.84 10.53
C PRO A 30 3.14 -7.77 9.84
N PHE A 31 4.00 -8.45 10.60
CA PHE A 31 4.97 -9.38 10.04
C PHE A 31 4.31 -10.58 9.35
N GLN A 32 3.25 -11.13 9.96
CA GLN A 32 2.54 -12.28 9.41
C GLN A 32 1.72 -11.90 8.17
N SER A 33 1.09 -10.73 8.18
CA SER A 33 0.22 -10.29 7.10
C SER A 33 0.99 -9.68 5.91
N LEU A 34 2.09 -8.98 6.16
CA LEU A 34 2.83 -8.27 5.11
C LEU A 34 4.05 -9.05 4.59
N ILE A 35 4.77 -9.77 5.46
CA ILE A 35 6.01 -10.48 5.11
C ILE A 35 5.76 -11.96 4.88
N LEU A 36 5.14 -12.67 5.83
CA LEU A 36 4.88 -14.12 5.66
C LEU A 36 3.82 -14.42 4.59
N ARG A 37 2.88 -13.49 4.37
CA ARG A 37 1.86 -13.57 3.30
C ARG A 37 2.15 -12.59 2.16
N TRP A 38 3.41 -12.21 1.99
CA TRP A 38 3.84 -11.30 0.94
C TRP A 38 3.37 -11.78 -0.45
N ASN A 39 2.72 -10.91 -1.21
CA ASN A 39 2.08 -11.30 -2.46
C ASN A 39 3.07 -11.29 -3.62
N TRP A 40 3.73 -12.44 -3.84
CA TRP A 40 4.73 -12.58 -4.90
C TRP A 40 4.18 -12.34 -6.31
N LYS A 41 2.90 -12.64 -6.56
CA LYS A 41 2.26 -12.42 -7.87
C LYS A 41 2.15 -10.93 -8.16
N ALA A 42 1.65 -10.16 -7.19
CA ALA A 42 1.56 -8.71 -7.30
C ALA A 42 2.96 -8.07 -7.40
N ALA A 43 3.93 -8.58 -6.65
CA ALA A 43 5.31 -8.11 -6.69
C ALA A 43 5.96 -8.29 -8.06
N VAL A 44 5.94 -9.51 -8.59
CA VAL A 44 6.54 -9.85 -9.89
C VAL A 44 5.83 -9.10 -11.01
N LEU A 45 4.50 -9.08 -11.00
CA LEU A 45 3.72 -8.33 -11.99
C LEU A 45 4.05 -6.83 -11.94
N SER A 46 4.16 -6.24 -10.75
CA SER A 46 4.50 -4.83 -10.59
C SER A 46 5.92 -4.51 -11.10
N ALA A 47 6.88 -5.36 -10.78
CA ALA A 47 8.26 -5.20 -11.25
C ALA A 47 8.34 -5.34 -12.78
N LEU A 48 7.73 -6.37 -13.36
CA LEU A 48 7.75 -6.62 -14.81
C LEU A 48 7.08 -5.52 -15.62
N LEU A 49 5.95 -4.98 -15.16
CA LEU A 49 5.26 -3.90 -15.89
C LEU A 49 6.03 -2.58 -15.84
N ARG A 50 6.82 -2.33 -14.80
CA ARG A 50 7.53 -1.05 -14.60
C ARG A 50 8.99 -1.08 -15.04
N ALA A 51 9.66 -2.22 -15.01
CA ALA A 51 11.06 -2.34 -15.43
C ALA A 51 11.31 -1.78 -16.85
N PRO A 52 10.44 -2.03 -17.85
CA PRO A 52 10.62 -1.47 -19.19
C PRO A 52 10.53 0.06 -19.20
N ILE A 53 9.59 0.65 -18.46
CA ILE A 53 9.41 2.11 -18.39
C ILE A 53 10.70 2.77 -17.94
N PHE A 54 11.30 2.25 -16.87
CA PHE A 54 12.52 2.81 -16.31
C PHE A 54 13.73 2.56 -17.20
N PHE A 55 13.86 1.36 -17.75
CA PHE A 55 14.91 1.03 -18.71
C PHE A 55 14.89 1.99 -19.91
N PHE A 56 13.73 2.15 -20.54
CA PHE A 56 13.58 3.05 -21.69
C PHE A 56 13.82 4.50 -21.31
N THR A 57 13.28 4.97 -20.17
CA THR A 57 13.48 6.36 -19.72
C THR A 57 14.97 6.71 -19.61
N TYR A 58 15.78 5.83 -19.02
CA TYR A 58 17.22 6.08 -18.87
C TYR A 58 18.02 5.84 -20.16
N VAL A 59 17.60 4.91 -21.01
CA VAL A 59 18.19 4.73 -22.35
C VAL A 59 17.97 5.99 -23.20
N PHE A 60 16.76 6.57 -23.19
CA PHE A 60 16.43 7.78 -23.95
C PHE A 60 17.14 9.03 -23.43
N LYS A 61 17.43 9.11 -22.12
CA LYS A 61 18.22 10.20 -21.53
C LYS A 61 19.71 10.18 -21.88
N LYS A 62 20.20 9.16 -22.60
CA LYS A 62 21.61 8.98 -23.00
C LYS A 62 22.61 8.88 -21.82
N ASP A 63 22.13 8.57 -20.61
CA ASP A 63 22.98 8.39 -19.43
C ASP A 63 23.84 7.10 -19.46
N GLY A 64 23.92 6.42 -20.61
CA GLY A 64 24.70 5.19 -20.78
C GLY A 64 23.99 3.94 -20.28
N LEU A 65 24.21 2.83 -20.99
CA LEU A 65 23.49 1.57 -20.78
C LEU A 65 23.71 0.99 -19.37
N ARG A 66 24.89 1.19 -18.77
CA ARG A 66 25.18 0.77 -17.39
C ARG A 66 24.30 1.46 -16.36
N LEU A 67 24.11 2.78 -16.47
CA LEU A 67 23.25 3.53 -15.55
C LEU A 67 21.77 3.18 -15.77
N ALA A 68 21.35 2.96 -17.02
CA ALA A 68 19.99 2.52 -17.31
C ALA A 68 19.65 1.15 -16.72
N ILE A 69 20.56 0.17 -16.84
CA ILE A 69 20.39 -1.16 -16.24
C ILE A 69 20.42 -1.06 -14.72
N GLY A 70 21.35 -0.29 -14.14
CA GLY A 70 21.43 -0.07 -12.69
C GLY A 70 20.15 0.54 -12.13
N ALA A 71 19.61 1.56 -12.81
CA ALA A 71 18.35 2.20 -12.44
C ALA A 71 17.16 1.23 -12.56
N ALA A 72 17.05 0.51 -13.68
CA ALA A 72 15.99 -0.46 -13.91
C ALA A 72 16.00 -1.58 -12.84
N LEU A 73 17.16 -2.12 -12.49
CA LEU A 73 17.30 -3.15 -11.45
C LEU A 73 16.95 -2.62 -10.07
N THR A 74 17.49 -1.46 -9.69
CA THR A 74 17.24 -0.83 -8.39
C THR A 74 15.74 -0.55 -8.22
N GLN A 75 15.11 0.03 -9.24
CA GLN A 75 13.68 0.34 -9.21
C GLN A 75 12.81 -0.91 -9.25
N SER A 76 13.22 -1.95 -9.98
CA SER A 76 12.53 -3.24 -9.99
C SER A 76 12.58 -3.92 -8.63
N PHE A 77 13.74 -3.91 -7.97
CA PHE A 77 13.89 -4.48 -6.62
C PHE A 77 13.01 -3.76 -5.60
N PHE A 78 13.05 -2.42 -5.59
CA PHE A 78 12.18 -1.62 -4.73
C PHE A 78 10.70 -1.90 -4.99
N ARG A 79 10.31 -2.01 -6.27
CA ARG A 79 8.92 -2.29 -6.66
C ARG A 79 8.49 -3.72 -6.41
N LEU A 80 9.41 -4.66 -6.41
CA LEU A 80 9.13 -6.04 -6.02
C LEU A 80 8.69 -6.05 -4.54
N ILE A 81 9.50 -5.46 -3.65
CA ILE A 81 9.18 -5.36 -2.22
C ILE A 81 7.83 -4.65 -2.00
N PHE A 82 7.70 -3.41 -2.49
CA PHE A 82 6.49 -2.60 -2.29
C PHE A 82 5.26 -3.20 -2.98
N GLY A 83 5.43 -3.79 -4.17
CA GLY A 83 4.35 -4.40 -4.93
C GLY A 83 3.73 -5.58 -4.20
N GLY A 84 4.53 -6.42 -3.56
CA GLY A 84 3.99 -7.56 -2.81
C GLY A 84 3.39 -7.17 -1.45
N VAL A 85 3.89 -6.11 -0.81
CA VAL A 85 3.27 -5.56 0.42
C VAL A 85 1.94 -4.89 0.10
N ASN A 86 1.88 -4.05 -0.93
CA ASN A 86 0.63 -3.43 -1.35
C ASN A 86 -0.38 -4.49 -1.82
N GLY A 87 0.09 -5.53 -2.52
CA GLY A 87 -0.73 -6.65 -2.94
C GLY A 87 -1.30 -7.45 -1.75
N SER A 88 -0.53 -7.66 -0.68
CA SER A 88 -1.03 -8.36 0.52
C SER A 88 -2.04 -7.51 1.30
N ILE A 89 -1.85 -6.19 1.34
CA ILE A 89 -2.84 -5.25 1.90
C ILE A 89 -4.13 -5.35 1.10
N ILE A 90 -4.09 -5.11 -0.22
CA ILE A 90 -5.28 -5.18 -1.09
C ILE A 90 -6.00 -6.54 -0.94
N GLN A 91 -5.23 -7.63 -0.94
CA GLN A 91 -5.79 -8.97 -0.78
C GLN A 91 -6.48 -9.16 0.59
N SER A 92 -5.96 -8.55 1.65
CA SER A 92 -6.57 -8.62 2.99
C SER A 92 -7.92 -7.90 3.05
N PHE A 93 -8.10 -6.83 2.26
CA PHE A 93 -9.37 -6.12 2.14
C PHE A 93 -10.33 -6.72 1.11
N SER A 94 -9.92 -7.75 0.35
CA SER A 94 -10.72 -8.31 -0.76
C SER A 94 -12.04 -8.97 -0.32
N ARG A 95 -12.17 -9.32 0.97
CA ARG A 95 -13.36 -9.93 1.56
C ARG A 95 -14.16 -8.97 2.45
N VAL A 96 -13.83 -7.67 2.44
CA VAL A 96 -14.55 -6.69 3.26
C VAL A 96 -15.91 -6.41 2.66
N GLU A 97 -16.93 -6.52 3.50
CA GLU A 97 -18.28 -6.12 3.17
C GLU A 97 -18.70 -4.89 3.98
N PRO A 98 -19.45 -3.95 3.37
CA PRO A 98 -19.80 -3.88 1.94
C PRO A 98 -18.63 -3.36 1.07
N PRO A 99 -18.55 -3.72 -0.23
CA PRO A 99 -17.36 -3.52 -1.07
C PRO A 99 -16.88 -2.07 -1.20
N TRP A 100 -17.80 -1.09 -1.15
CA TRP A 100 -17.45 0.33 -1.26
C TRP A 100 -16.57 0.81 -0.11
N HIS A 101 -16.65 0.19 1.08
CA HIS A 101 -15.74 0.51 2.17
C HIS A 101 -14.31 0.14 1.83
N ALA A 102 -14.07 -1.00 1.17
CA ALA A 102 -12.74 -1.39 0.73
C ALA A 102 -12.18 -0.40 -0.31
N VAL A 103 -13.03 0.05 -1.24
CA VAL A 103 -12.66 1.02 -2.29
C VAL A 103 -12.18 2.34 -1.68
N LEU A 104 -12.84 2.85 -0.64
CA LEU A 104 -12.43 4.09 0.03
C LEU A 104 -11.24 3.91 0.97
N THR A 105 -11.16 2.77 1.68
CA THR A 105 -10.18 2.60 2.76
C THR A 105 -8.83 2.09 2.27
N VAL A 106 -8.79 1.23 1.24
CA VAL A 106 -7.54 0.67 0.73
C VAL A 106 -6.56 1.75 0.25
N PRO A 107 -6.96 2.77 -0.55
CA PRO A 107 -6.05 3.84 -0.95
C PRO A 107 -5.46 4.60 0.25
N LEU A 108 -6.28 4.90 1.26
CA LEU A 108 -5.84 5.58 2.48
C LEU A 108 -4.84 4.73 3.26
N VAL A 109 -5.09 3.43 3.38
CA VAL A 109 -4.18 2.50 4.07
C VAL A 109 -2.85 2.37 3.32
N LEU A 110 -2.89 2.29 1.99
CA LEU A 110 -1.68 2.22 1.16
C LEU A 110 -0.86 3.52 1.24
N ALA A 111 -1.53 4.68 1.23
CA ALA A 111 -0.89 5.98 1.38
C ALA A 111 -0.26 6.12 2.77
N ALA A 112 -1.01 5.83 3.83
CA ALA A 112 -0.52 5.85 5.20
C ALA A 112 0.69 4.93 5.38
N PHE A 113 0.62 3.69 4.87
CA PHE A 113 1.75 2.77 4.88
C PHE A 113 2.98 3.35 4.15
N SER A 114 2.78 3.93 2.97
CA SER A 114 3.88 4.51 2.19
C SER A 114 4.56 5.67 2.93
N HIS A 115 3.79 6.55 3.58
CA HIS A 115 4.35 7.66 4.35
C HIS A 115 5.07 7.21 5.62
N VAL A 116 4.58 6.15 6.27
CA VAL A 116 5.31 5.56 7.42
C VAL A 116 6.67 5.06 6.95
N VAL A 117 6.73 4.35 5.82
CA VAL A 117 8.02 3.89 5.27
C VAL A 117 8.91 5.08 4.88
N GLU A 118 8.35 6.08 4.19
CA GLU A 118 9.06 7.31 3.84
C GLU A 118 9.66 8.00 5.08
N TYR A 119 8.87 8.12 6.16
CA TYR A 119 9.32 8.68 7.42
C TYR A 119 10.53 7.94 7.99
N PHE A 120 10.50 6.61 8.02
CA PHE A 120 11.62 5.83 8.53
C PHE A 120 12.86 5.93 7.65
N VAL A 121 12.70 5.84 6.32
CA VAL A 121 13.80 5.95 5.36
C VAL A 121 14.46 7.32 5.48
N GLN A 122 13.66 8.39 5.54
CA GLN A 122 14.17 9.76 5.63
C GLN A 122 14.80 10.02 7.00
N THR A 123 14.22 9.49 8.09
CA THR A 123 14.84 9.59 9.42
C THR A 123 16.19 8.88 9.48
N ALA A 124 16.30 7.69 8.88
CA ALA A 124 17.56 6.95 8.81
C ALA A 124 18.61 7.67 7.94
N TYR A 125 18.18 8.25 6.81
CA TYR A 125 19.06 9.03 5.93
C TYR A 125 19.55 10.31 6.62
N ASP A 126 18.66 11.03 7.30
CA ASP A 126 19.00 12.25 8.07
C ASP A 126 19.98 11.92 9.21
N GLN A 127 19.82 10.77 9.87
CA GLN A 127 20.78 10.29 10.89
C GLN A 127 22.17 10.03 10.30
N GLN A 128 22.26 9.51 9.08
CA GLN A 128 23.54 9.25 8.41
C GLN A 128 24.21 10.51 7.84
N THR A 129 23.42 11.52 7.45
CA THR A 129 23.93 12.69 6.71
C THR A 129 23.94 13.99 7.51
N GLY A 130 23.32 14.04 8.69
CA GLY A 130 23.30 15.20 9.58
C GLY A 130 22.39 16.36 9.13
N VAL A 131 21.57 16.15 8.10
CA VAL A 131 20.64 17.16 7.56
C VAL A 131 19.30 17.10 8.32
N ASN A 132 18.78 18.24 8.79
CA ASN A 132 17.51 18.31 9.55
C ASN A 132 16.32 18.71 8.63
N GLY A 133 15.90 17.83 7.73
CA GLY A 133 14.74 18.02 6.84
C GLY A 133 13.43 17.40 7.32
N LYS A 134 13.52 16.48 8.31
CA LYS A 134 12.51 15.63 8.95
C LYS A 134 11.02 15.98 8.77
N GLY A 135 10.58 17.19 9.17
CA GLY A 135 9.15 17.49 9.27
C GLY A 135 8.49 17.92 7.96
N LYS A 136 9.17 18.75 7.16
CA LYS A 136 8.53 19.44 6.02
C LYS A 136 8.26 18.51 4.85
N ALA A 137 9.21 17.65 4.48
CA ALA A 137 9.06 16.73 3.35
C ALA A 137 7.89 15.75 3.56
N ILE A 138 7.79 15.20 4.78
CA ILE A 138 6.77 14.22 5.15
C ILE A 138 5.39 14.88 5.24
N SER A 139 5.31 16.09 5.80
CA SER A 139 4.06 16.87 5.84
C SER A 139 3.53 17.16 4.44
N ILE A 140 4.42 17.56 3.52
CA ILE A 140 4.07 17.84 2.11
C ILE A 140 3.64 16.56 1.41
N SER A 141 4.36 15.46 1.61
CA SER A 141 4.04 14.16 1.01
C SER A 141 2.66 13.66 1.45
N VAL A 142 2.33 13.76 2.74
CA VAL A 142 1.01 13.40 3.30
C VAL A 142 -0.09 14.30 2.76
N LEU A 143 0.14 15.62 2.70
CA LEU A 143 -0.82 16.58 2.15
C LEU A 143 -1.12 16.33 0.67
N VAL A 144 -0.09 16.04 -0.14
CA VAL A 144 -0.23 15.77 -1.57
C VAL A 144 -0.91 14.43 -1.83
N SER A 145 -0.74 13.43 -0.95
CA SER A 145 -1.31 12.10 -1.15
C SER A 145 -2.76 11.97 -0.67
N ALA A 146 -3.28 12.96 0.07
CA ALA A 146 -4.67 13.00 0.53
C ALA A 146 -5.61 13.75 -0.43
N ILE A 147 -5.08 14.40 -1.47
CA ILE A 147 -5.79 15.16 -2.51
C ILE A 147 -5.77 14.35 -3.82
#